data_AF-A0A9P6PAL9-F1
#
_entry.id   AF-A0A9P6PAL9-F1
#
_cell.length_a   1.000
_cell.length_b   1.000
_cell.length_c   1.000
_cell.angle_alpha   90.00
_cell.angle_beta   90.00
_cell.angle_gamma   90.00
#
_symmetry.space_group_name_H-M   'P 1'
#
loop_
_entity.id
_entity.type
_entity.pdbx_description
1 polymer ?
#
loop_
_entity_poly.entity_id
_entity_poly.type
_entity_poly.pdbx_seq_one_letter_code
_entity_poly.pdbx_strand_id
1 'polypeptide(L)'
;MSTFQPKCYGGDPYQGMVDFFKSTLKLHQRYNIYKALKHHGIVPGHSYPAKKFIKAIEKELRVTPNLQCDKKGNIQEAWIYFHVRGPIKALDVIPTAPDSTTSCNQTIHYPQKYVNDNDTGNIW
;
A
#
# COMPACT_ATOMS: atom_id res chain seq x y z
N MET A 1 2.19 -10.71 20.21
CA MET A 1 2.58 -9.62 21.13
C MET A 1 3.18 -8.49 20.30
N SER A 2 2.75 -7.24 20.52
CA SER A 2 3.24 -6.06 19.77
C SER A 2 4.30 -5.32 20.57
N THR A 3 5.36 -4.83 19.92
CA THR A 3 6.38 -3.99 20.56
C THR A 3 5.89 -2.57 20.88
N PHE A 4 4.65 -2.23 20.51
CA PHE A 4 3.99 -0.96 20.89
C PHE A 4 3.25 -1.03 22.24
N GLN A 5 3.22 -2.19 22.91
CA GLN A 5 2.56 -2.30 24.21
C GLN A 5 3.25 -1.42 25.26
N PRO A 6 2.51 -0.79 26.20
CA PRO A 6 3.10 0.11 27.20
C PRO A 6 4.24 -0.52 28.01
N LYS A 7 4.16 -1.82 28.33
CA LYS A 7 5.22 -2.56 29.04
C LYS A 7 6.57 -2.60 28.32
N CYS A 8 6.60 -2.32 27.01
CA CYS A 8 7.82 -2.22 26.21
C CYS A 8 8.43 -0.81 26.25
N TYR A 9 7.82 0.11 26.99
CA TYR A 9 8.23 1.50 27.18
C TYR A 9 8.43 1.77 28.67
N GLY A 10 9.44 2.56 29.02
CA GLY A 10 9.75 2.93 30.41
C GLY A 10 9.17 4.28 30.85
N GLY A 11 8.20 4.84 30.11
CA GLY A 11 7.74 6.22 30.28
C GLY A 11 6.25 6.40 29.97
N ASP A 12 5.91 7.44 29.22
CA ASP A 12 4.53 7.77 28.83
C ASP A 12 3.78 6.53 28.26
N PRO A 13 2.67 6.09 28.88
CA PRO A 13 1.93 4.91 28.43
C PRO A 13 1.33 5.07 27.02
N TYR A 14 1.22 6.29 26.49
CA TYR A 14 0.68 6.57 25.15
C TYR A 14 1.76 6.61 24.06
N GLN A 15 3.05 6.57 24.41
CA GLN A 15 4.15 6.67 23.44
C GLN A 15 4.08 5.59 22.35
N GLY A 16 3.65 4.37 22.69
CA GLY A 16 3.48 3.28 21.73
C GLY A 16 2.43 3.58 20.65
N MET A 17 1.34 4.29 20.99
CA MET A 17 0.34 4.73 20.02
C MET A 17 0.92 5.76 19.05
N VAL A 18 1.65 6.75 19.58
CA VAL A 18 2.31 7.77 18.75
C VAL A 18 3.34 7.14 17.81
N ASP A 19 4.13 6.19 18.31
CA ASP A 19 5.13 5.47 17.51
C ASP A 19 4.48 4.58 16.45
N PHE A 20 3.30 3.99 16.71
CA PHE A 20 2.53 3.23 15.72
C PHE A 20 2.20 4.10 14.51
N PHE A 21 1.52 5.24 14.71
CA PHE A 21 1.16 6.13 13.60
C PHE A 21 2.40 6.67 12.87
N LYS A 22 3.44 7.06 13.61
CA LYS A 22 4.71 7.50 13.01
C LYS A 22 5.34 6.41 12.14
N SER A 23 5.36 5.16 12.62
CA SER A 23 5.95 4.04 11.88
C SER A 23 5.15 3.72 10.61
N THR A 24 3.81 3.73 10.70
CA THR A 24 2.92 3.54 9.55
C THR A 24 3.13 4.61 8.48
N LEU A 25 3.21 5.88 8.86
CA LEU A 25 3.47 6.97 7.90
C LEU A 25 4.85 6.85 7.24
N LYS A 26 5.89 6.49 8.02
CA LYS A 26 7.23 6.26 7.47
C LYS A 26 7.27 5.08 6.49
N LEU A 27 6.57 3.99 6.78
CA LEU A 27 6.43 2.85 5.85
C LEU A 27 5.68 3.27 4.58
N HIS A 28 4.56 4.00 4.71
CA HIS A 28 3.81 4.49 3.56
C HIS A 28 4.67 5.39 2.65
N GLN A 29 5.47 6.28 3.24
CA GLN A 29 6.39 7.14 2.49
C GLN A 29 7.52 6.33 1.82
N ARG A 30 8.11 5.37 2.53
CA ARG A 30 9.18 4.49 2.00
C ARG A 30 8.69 3.64 0.84
N TYR A 31 7.47 3.12 0.93
CA TYR A 31 6.84 2.26 -0.08
C TYR A 31 5.76 3.03 -0.85
N ASN A 32 6.15 4.16 -1.45
CA ASN A 32 5.23 5.01 -2.19
C ASN A 32 4.81 4.38 -3.54
N ILE A 33 3.68 3.68 -3.52
CA ILE A 33 3.14 2.94 -4.67
C ILE A 33 2.81 3.88 -5.83
N TYR A 34 2.19 5.04 -5.58
CA TYR A 34 1.86 5.99 -6.65
C TYR A 34 3.11 6.44 -7.40
N LYS A 35 4.19 6.78 -6.69
CA LYS A 35 5.45 7.20 -7.30
C LYS A 35 6.06 6.08 -8.14
N ALA A 36 6.05 4.85 -7.63
CA ALA A 36 6.53 3.67 -8.37
C ALA A 36 5.76 3.46 -9.68
N LEU A 37 4.43 3.51 -9.64
CA LEU A 37 3.58 3.38 -10.81
C LEU A 37 3.80 4.52 -11.82
N LYS A 38 3.86 5.77 -11.34
CA LYS A 38 4.06 6.95 -12.18
C LYS A 38 5.37 6.91 -12.94
N HIS A 39 6.45 6.39 -12.34
CA HIS A 39 7.75 6.22 -13.02
C HIS A 39 7.63 5.31 -14.27
N HIS A 40 6.66 4.40 -14.28
CA HIS A 40 6.36 3.52 -15.42
C HIS A 40 5.21 4.00 -16.31
N GLY A 41 4.80 5.27 -16.20
CA GLY A 41 3.69 5.85 -16.96
C GLY A 41 2.32 5.26 -16.60
N ILE A 42 2.20 4.67 -15.41
CA ILE A 42 0.93 4.16 -14.87
C ILE A 42 0.34 5.25 -13.99
N VAL A 43 -0.72 5.91 -14.47
CA VAL A 43 -1.36 7.05 -13.82
C VAL A 43 -2.89 6.86 -13.78
N PRO A 44 -3.59 7.53 -12.84
CA PRO A 44 -5.04 7.48 -12.76
C PRO A 44 -5.74 7.95 -14.06
N GLY A 45 -6.92 7.42 -14.34
CA GLY A 45 -7.74 7.69 -15.53
C GLY A 45 -7.65 6.66 -16.65
N HIS A 46 -6.94 5.54 -16.43
CA HIS A 46 -6.69 4.54 -17.46
C HIS A 46 -6.83 3.11 -16.92
N SER A 47 -6.81 2.16 -17.85
CA SER A 47 -6.80 0.73 -17.55
C SER A 47 -5.46 0.12 -17.95
N TYR A 48 -4.95 -0.80 -17.13
CA TYR A 48 -3.64 -1.41 -17.34
C TYR A 48 -3.71 -2.92 -17.14
N PRO A 49 -2.91 -3.72 -17.87
CA PRO A 49 -2.75 -5.13 -17.56
C PRO A 49 -2.20 -5.28 -16.13
N ALA A 50 -2.81 -6.14 -15.31
CA ALA A 50 -2.43 -6.38 -13.92
C ALA A 50 -0.94 -6.72 -13.80
N LYS A 51 -0.41 -7.54 -14.72
CA LYS A 51 1.02 -7.88 -14.80
C LYS A 51 1.92 -6.66 -14.97
N LYS A 52 1.52 -5.65 -15.75
CA LYS A 52 2.29 -4.41 -15.94
C LYS A 52 2.30 -3.59 -14.64
N PHE A 53 1.14 -3.52 -13.98
CA PHE A 53 0.95 -2.81 -12.72
C PHE A 53 1.82 -3.40 -11.59
N ILE A 54 1.76 -4.72 -11.41
CA ILE A 54 2.55 -5.46 -10.41
C ILE A 54 4.04 -5.31 -10.68
N LYS A 55 4.48 -5.52 -11.93
CA LYS A 55 5.91 -5.39 -12.30
C LYS A 55 6.49 -4.00 -12.05
N ALA A 56 5.70 -2.95 -12.24
CA ALA A 56 6.14 -1.58 -11.96
C ALA A 56 6.43 -1.39 -10.45
N ILE A 57 5.55 -1.92 -9.59
CA ILE A 57 5.75 -1.88 -8.13
C ILE A 57 6.95 -2.73 -7.73
N GLU A 58 7.07 -3.95 -8.25
CA GLU A 58 8.18 -4.86 -7.96
C GLU A 58 9.54 -4.25 -8.34
N LYS A 59 9.63 -3.62 -9.53
CA LYS A 59 10.87 -3.04 -10.02
C LYS A 59 11.36 -1.87 -9.16
N GLU A 60 10.45 -0.99 -8.76
CA GLU A 60 10.80 0.24 -8.02
C GLU A 60 10.95 0.00 -6.51
N LEU A 61 10.08 -0.83 -5.93
CA LEU A 61 10.01 -1.01 -4.47
C LEU A 61 10.64 -2.31 -3.98
N ARG A 62 10.97 -3.26 -4.88
CA ARG A 62 11.49 -4.60 -4.55
C ARG A 62 10.57 -5.37 -3.59
N VAL A 63 9.26 -5.25 -3.82
CA VAL A 63 8.21 -5.94 -3.05
C VAL A 63 7.20 -6.57 -4.01
N THR A 64 6.58 -7.67 -3.63
CA THR A 64 5.45 -8.26 -4.35
C THR A 64 4.15 -7.74 -3.74
N PRO A 65 3.42 -6.82 -4.41
CA PRO A 65 2.19 -6.28 -3.87
C PRO A 65 1.04 -7.28 -3.97
N ASN A 66 0.12 -7.23 -3.01
CA ASN A 66 -1.20 -7.81 -3.16
C ASN A 66 -2.21 -6.70 -3.44
N LEU A 67 -2.79 -6.71 -4.64
CA LEU A 67 -3.73 -5.68 -5.08
C LEU A 67 -5.16 -6.19 -4.90
N GLN A 68 -6.03 -5.35 -4.35
CA GLN A 68 -7.44 -5.68 -4.18
C GLN A 68 -8.30 -4.77 -5.07
N CYS A 69 -9.16 -5.41 -5.86
CA CYS A 69 -10.06 -4.77 -6.82
C CYS A 69 -11.52 -5.01 -6.42
N ASP A 70 -12.38 -4.05 -6.74
CA ASP A 70 -13.83 -4.27 -6.67
C ASP A 70 -14.32 -5.21 -7.78
N LYS A 71 -15.62 -5.53 -7.77
CA LYS A 71 -16.25 -6.40 -8.79
C LYS A 71 -16.14 -5.86 -10.22
N LYS A 72 -15.92 -4.56 -10.40
CA LYS A 72 -15.75 -3.91 -11.70
C LYS A 72 -14.30 -3.89 -12.14
N GLY A 73 -13.35 -4.29 -11.29
CA GLY A 73 -11.91 -4.26 -11.57
C GLY A 73 -11.23 -2.94 -11.22
N ASN A 74 -11.89 -2.03 -10.48
CA ASN A 74 -11.22 -0.83 -9.97
C ASN A 74 -10.33 -1.20 -8.80
N ILE A 75 -9.07 -0.76 -8.83
CA ILE A 75 -8.17 -0.92 -7.69
C ILE A 75 -8.68 -0.12 -6.50
N GLN A 76 -8.77 -0.78 -5.35
CA GLN A 76 -9.22 -0.17 -4.08
C GLN A 76 -8.09 -0.18 -3.05
N GLU A 77 -7.31 -1.26 -2.99
CA GLU A 77 -6.27 -1.42 -1.98
C GLU A 77 -4.99 -2.02 -2.58
N ALA A 78 -3.87 -1.70 -1.94
CA ALA A 78 -2.58 -2.29 -2.26
C ALA A 78 -1.83 -2.61 -0.96
N TRP A 79 -1.62 -3.89 -0.73
CA TRP A 79 -1.06 -4.42 0.51
C TRP A 79 0.37 -4.87 0.25
N ILE A 80 1.26 -4.57 1.19
CA ILE A 80 2.66 -5.00 1.16
C ILE A 80 2.93 -5.72 2.47
N TYR A 81 3.53 -6.90 2.35
CA TYR A 81 3.77 -7.81 3.46
C TYR A 81 5.23 -7.76 3.89
N PHE A 82 5.43 -7.84 5.20
CA PHE A 82 6.76 -7.76 5.80
C PHE A 82 6.92 -8.76 6.94
N HIS A 83 8.11 -9.36 7.03
CA HIS A 83 8.64 -9.79 8.31
C HIS A 83 9.29 -8.59 9.01
N VAL A 84 9.28 -8.59 10.34
CA VAL A 84 9.85 -7.51 11.16
C VAL A 84 10.98 -8.08 11.99
N ARG A 85 12.15 -7.44 11.97
CA ARG A 85 13.29 -7.80 12.81
C ARG A 85 13.39 -6.84 13.98
N GLY A 86 13.12 -7.33 15.19
CA GLY A 86 13.10 -6.50 16.39
C GLY A 86 11.88 -5.58 16.48
N PRO A 87 11.98 -4.43 17.17
CA PRO A 87 10.83 -3.54 17.35
C PRO A 87 10.50 -2.80 16.06
N ILE A 88 9.23 -2.82 15.65
CA ILE A 88 8.77 -2.25 14.37
C ILE A 88 9.10 -0.75 14.21
N LYS A 89 9.23 0.00 15.31
CA LYS A 89 9.65 1.42 15.27
C LYS A 89 11.07 1.64 14.72
N ALA A 90 11.92 0.61 14.72
CA ALA A 90 13.23 0.62 14.07
C ALA A 90 13.14 0.51 12.55
N LEU A 91 11.97 0.11 12.01
CA LEU A 91 11.69 -0.04 10.58
C LEU A 91 12.63 -1.00 9.85
N ASP A 92 13.20 -1.96 10.58
CA ASP A 92 13.90 -3.12 10.01
C ASP A 92 12.85 -4.16 9.56
N VAL A 93 12.30 -3.89 8.38
CA VAL A 93 11.28 -4.70 7.72
C VAL A 93 11.86 -5.39 6.48
N ILE A 94 11.51 -6.66 6.31
CA ILE A 94 11.96 -7.51 5.21
C ILE A 94 10.72 -7.85 4.38
N PRO A 95 10.60 -7.35 3.14
CA PRO A 95 9.49 -7.70 2.26
C PRO A 95 9.37 -9.21 2.11
N THR A 96 8.13 -9.70 2.09
CA THR A 96 7.84 -11.13 1.93
C THR A 96 6.69 -11.34 0.93
N ALA A 97 6.43 -12.59 0.56
CA ALA A 97 5.31 -12.93 -0.30
C ALA A 97 3.97 -12.61 0.40
N PRO A 98 2.93 -12.24 -0.35
CA PRO A 98 1.59 -12.10 0.22
C PRO A 98 1.09 -13.38 0.89
N ASP A 99 0.33 -13.23 1.97
CA ASP A 99 -0.35 -14.34 2.65
C ASP A 99 -1.76 -14.62 2.11
N SER A 100 -2.20 -13.85 1.11
CA SER A 100 -3.52 -13.95 0.50
C SER A 100 -3.46 -13.62 -0.98
N THR A 101 -4.52 -14.01 -1.70
CA THR A 101 -4.60 -13.87 -3.15
C THR A 101 -5.04 -12.46 -3.54
N THR A 102 -4.47 -11.95 -4.64
CA THR A 102 -4.96 -10.73 -5.29
C THR A 102 -6.35 -10.97 -5.91
N SER A 103 -7.25 -9.99 -5.79
CA SER A 103 -8.53 -9.99 -6.53
C SER A 103 -8.44 -9.24 -7.88
N CYS A 104 -7.28 -8.65 -8.18
CA CYS A 104 -7.01 -7.95 -9.44
C CYS A 104 -6.36 -8.89 -10.47
N ASN A 105 -7.17 -9.45 -11.38
CA ASN A 105 -6.72 -10.61 -12.18
C ASN A 105 -6.07 -10.24 -13.53
N GLN A 106 -6.81 -9.58 -14.43
CA GLN A 106 -6.36 -9.37 -15.81
C GLN A 106 -6.10 -7.90 -16.12
N THR A 107 -7.13 -7.07 -15.96
CA THR A 107 -7.07 -5.63 -16.20
C THR A 107 -7.42 -4.92 -14.91
N ILE A 108 -6.62 -3.92 -14.55
CA ILE A 108 -6.87 -3.03 -13.43
C ILE A 108 -7.35 -1.71 -13.99
N HIS A 109 -8.54 -1.29 -13.60
CA HIS A 109 -9.00 0.08 -13.79
C HIS A 109 -8.40 0.93 -12.68
N TYR A 110 -7.67 1.98 -13.06
CA TYR A 110 -7.07 2.92 -12.11
C TYR A 110 -7.81 4.25 -12.20
N PRO A 111 -8.89 4.46 -11.44
CA PRO A 111 -9.73 5.65 -11.56
C PRO A 111 -9.01 6.92 -11.07
N GLN A 112 -9.39 8.07 -11.62
CA GLN A 112 -9.00 9.37 -11.05
C GLN A 112 -9.64 9.54 -9.68
N LYS A 113 -8.90 10.17 -8.75
CA LYS A 113 -9.38 10.42 -7.39
C LYS A 113 -10.50 11.45 -7.36
N TYR A 114 -10.38 12.46 -8.20
CA TYR A 114 -11.38 13.49 -8.39
C TYR A 114 -11.87 13.36 -9.83
N VAL A 115 -13.17 13.21 -10.00
CA VAL A 115 -13.81 13.35 -11.30
C VAL A 115 -13.79 14.84 -11.63
N ASN A 116 -13.56 15.23 -12.88
CA ASN A 116 -13.77 16.62 -13.26
C ASN A 116 -15.24 16.97 -12.97
N ASP A 117 -15.51 18.09 -12.27
CA ASP A 117 -16.85 18.49 -11.79
C ASP A 117 -17.93 18.61 -12.88
N ASN A 118 -17.58 18.45 -14.16
CA ASN A 118 -18.49 18.43 -15.30
C ASN A 118 -19.02 17.04 -15.68
N ASP A 119 -18.59 15.97 -15.00
CA ASP A 119 -19.06 14.61 -15.28
C ASP A 119 -19.99 14.16 -14.15
N THR A 120 -21.30 14.29 -14.38
CA THR A 120 -22.39 13.98 -13.43
C THR A 120 -22.58 12.48 -13.18
N GLY A 121 -21.51 11.70 -13.17
CA GLY A 121 -21.52 10.27 -12.88
C GLY A 121 -21.58 10.03 -11.37
N ASN A 122 -22.77 9.63 -10.88
CA ASN A 122 -23.07 9.27 -9.50
C ASN A 122 -21.88 8.74 -8.69
N ILE A 123 -21.57 9.48 -7.64
CA ILE A 123 -20.61 9.15 -6.60
C ILE A 123 -21.36 8.30 -5.58
N TRP A 124 -20.98 7.02 -5.50
CA TRP A 124 -21.51 5.94 -4.64
C TRP A 124 -22.81 5.26 -5.12
#